data_AF-A0A849UED7-F1
#
_entry.id   AF-A0A849UED7-F1
#
_cell.length_a   1.000
_cell.length_b   1.000
_cell.length_c   1.000
_cell.angle_alpha   90.00
_cell.angle_beta   90.00
_cell.angle_gamma   90.00
#
_symmetry.space_group_name_H-M   'P 1'
#
loop_
_entity.id
_entity.type
_entity.pdbx_description
1 polymer ?
#
loop_
_entity_poly.entity_id
_entity_poly.type
_entity_poly.pdbx_seq_one_letter_code
_entity_poly.pdbx_strand_id
1 'polypeptide(L)'
;MAQVQKSVLIHHSASRMYALVDDVTKYPKFLPWCGGVDLIKQDEASTIATLHIAYHGLHQKFTTENHKTYPSLMEIKLKDGPFKHLEGVWRFTVLNENACKVEFMLNYEFANSFLEKIISPVFSHIANTFVDGFVSRADIVYKD
;
A
#
# COMPACT_ATOMS: atom_id res chain seq x y z
N MET A 1 16.40 0.83 -10.20
CA MET A 1 15.22 1.43 -9.56
C MET A 1 13.99 0.98 -10.33
N ALA A 2 13.07 0.30 -9.66
CA ALA A 2 11.83 -0.17 -10.25
C ALA A 2 10.71 0.81 -9.92
N GLN A 3 9.76 0.96 -10.85
CA GLN A 3 8.61 1.84 -10.69
C GLN A 3 7.34 1.07 -11.03
N VAL A 4 6.32 1.25 -10.19
CA VAL A 4 4.97 0.78 -10.44
C VAL A 4 4.04 1.97 -10.39
N GLN A 5 3.16 2.07 -11.39
CA GLN A 5 2.12 3.08 -11.45
C GLN A 5 0.79 2.43 -11.83
N LYS A 6 -0.27 2.78 -11.12
CA LYS A 6 -1.62 2.29 -11.37
C LYS A 6 -2.63 3.40 -11.16
N SER A 7 -3.64 3.44 -12.01
CA SER A 7 -4.73 4.42 -11.96
C SER A 7 -6.03 3.71 -12.27
N VAL A 8 -7.02 3.83 -11.38
CA VAL A 8 -8.30 3.12 -11.47
C VAL A 8 -9.46 4.05 -11.09
N LEU A 9 -10.59 3.90 -11.77
CA LEU A 9 -11.85 4.57 -11.43
C LEU A 9 -12.68 3.63 -10.58
N ILE A 10 -13.14 4.10 -9.42
CA ILE A 10 -13.80 3.30 -8.40
C ILE A 10 -15.16 3.90 -8.08
N HIS A 11 -16.19 3.05 -7.98
CA HIS A 11 -17.55 3.42 -7.56
C HIS A 11 -17.69 3.47 -6.03
N HIS A 12 -16.69 4.04 -5.36
CA HIS A 12 -16.71 4.36 -3.94
C HIS A 12 -16.10 5.76 -3.75
N SER A 13 -16.54 6.47 -2.71
CA SER A 13 -16.02 7.80 -2.40
C SER A 13 -14.52 7.79 -2.11
N ALA A 14 -13.85 8.93 -2.32
CA ALA A 14 -12.43 9.08 -2.00
C ALA A 14 -12.16 8.81 -0.51
N SER A 15 -13.06 9.25 0.39
CA SER A 15 -12.95 9.01 1.83
C SER A 15 -13.02 7.53 2.20
N ARG A 16 -13.91 6.75 1.55
CA ARG A 16 -14.03 5.31 1.73
C ARG A 16 -12.74 4.59 1.31
N MET A 17 -12.23 4.91 0.12
CA MET A 17 -10.98 4.31 -0.36
C MET A 17 -9.78 4.70 0.49
N TYR A 18 -9.70 5.97 0.90
CA TYR A 18 -8.66 6.46 1.80
C TYR A 18 -8.66 5.69 3.12
N ALA A 19 -9.83 5.50 3.73
CA ALA A 19 -9.95 4.80 5.01
C ALA A 19 -9.47 3.34 4.93
N LEU A 20 -9.74 2.65 3.81
CA LEU A 20 -9.23 1.29 3.59
C LEU A 20 -7.70 1.25 3.48
N VAL A 21 -7.10 2.23 2.82
CA VAL A 21 -5.64 2.35 2.69
C VAL A 21 -5.00 2.81 4.01
N ASP A 22 -5.70 3.56 4.86
CA ASP A 22 -5.12 3.97 6.14
C ASP A 22 -5.19 2.87 7.20
N ASP A 23 -6.21 2.01 7.15
CA ASP A 23 -6.39 0.91 8.10
C ASP A 23 -5.47 -0.29 7.79
N VAL A 24 -4.18 -0.06 7.93
CA VAL A 24 -3.10 -1.04 7.72
C VAL A 24 -3.32 -2.31 8.55
N THR A 25 -4.00 -2.23 9.69
CA THR A 25 -4.27 -3.40 10.54
C THR A 25 -5.16 -4.44 9.87
N LYS A 26 -5.91 -4.06 8.83
CA LYS A 26 -6.78 -4.98 8.08
C LYS A 26 -6.11 -5.62 6.88
N TYR A 27 -4.92 -5.17 6.50
CA TYR A 27 -4.21 -5.68 5.32
C TYR A 27 -4.07 -7.21 5.29
N PRO A 28 -3.75 -7.90 6.40
CA PRO A 28 -3.67 -9.36 6.41
C PRO A 28 -4.99 -10.07 6.07
N LYS A 29 -6.14 -9.37 6.16
CA LYS A 29 -7.45 -9.95 5.87
C LYS A 29 -7.75 -10.08 4.37
N PHE A 30 -7.04 -9.33 3.52
CA PHE A 30 -7.38 -9.26 2.10
C PHE A 30 -6.18 -9.15 1.15
N LEU A 31 -4.96 -8.95 1.67
CA LEU A 31 -3.74 -8.98 0.88
C LEU A 31 -3.06 -10.35 1.06
N PRO A 32 -3.07 -11.23 0.04
CA PRO A 32 -2.61 -12.62 0.20
C PRO A 32 -1.14 -12.77 0.60
N TRP A 33 -0.32 -11.76 0.31
CA TRP A 33 1.11 -11.71 0.64
C TRP A 33 1.39 -11.09 2.02
N CYS A 34 0.40 -10.50 2.68
CA CYS A 34 0.57 -9.81 3.95
C CYS A 34 0.48 -10.82 5.10
N GLY A 35 1.63 -11.18 5.66
CA GLY A 35 1.75 -12.10 6.79
C GLY A 35 1.42 -11.49 8.14
N GLY A 36 1.22 -10.17 8.21
CA GLY A 36 0.97 -9.45 9.46
C GLY A 36 1.33 -7.97 9.36
N VAL A 37 0.91 -7.20 10.36
CA VAL A 37 1.21 -5.78 10.48
C VAL A 37 1.48 -5.44 11.94
N ASP A 38 2.60 -4.75 12.19
CA ASP A 38 2.87 -4.11 13.48
C ASP A 38 2.56 -2.62 13.36
N LEU A 39 1.46 -2.18 13.95
CA LEU A 39 1.11 -0.76 13.99
C LEU A 39 1.93 -0.06 15.07
N ILE A 40 2.73 0.94 14.67
CA ILE A 40 3.57 1.72 15.59
C ILE A 40 2.87 3.03 15.95
N LYS A 41 2.27 3.69 14.96
CA LYS A 41 1.58 4.97 15.12
C LYS A 41 0.50 5.12 14.06
N GLN A 42 -0.65 5.66 14.44
CA GLN A 42 -1.66 6.15 13.50
C GLN A 42 -2.37 7.36 14.11
N ASP A 43 -2.22 8.52 13.47
CA ASP A 43 -2.97 9.73 13.76
C ASP A 43 -3.40 10.42 12.44
N GLU A 44 -3.95 11.62 12.52
CA GLU A 44 -4.42 12.37 11.34
C GLU A 44 -3.29 12.75 10.37
N ALA A 45 -2.06 12.91 10.85
CA ALA A 45 -0.93 13.40 10.08
C ALA A 45 -0.04 12.27 9.53
N SER A 46 0.10 11.16 10.27
CA SER A 46 0.88 10.02 9.80
C SER A 46 0.46 8.65 10.32
N THR A 47 0.73 7.61 9.51
CA THR A 47 0.69 6.19 9.89
C THR A 47 2.09 5.63 9.78
N ILE A 48 2.59 5.04 10.86
CA ILE A 48 3.87 4.32 10.90
C ILE A 48 3.56 2.87 11.23
N ALA A 49 3.92 1.97 10.32
CA ALA A 49 3.65 0.55 10.51
C ALA A 49 4.71 -0.30 9.80
N THR A 50 4.96 -1.48 10.37
CA THR A 50 5.75 -2.54 9.74
C THR A 50 4.81 -3.50 9.05
N LEU A 51 4.98 -3.69 7.74
CA LEU A 51 4.30 -4.72 6.97
C LEU A 51 5.18 -5.97 6.90
N HIS A 52 4.60 -7.12 7.21
CA HIS A 52 5.25 -8.41 7.04
C HIS A 52 4.82 -9.03 5.71
N ILE A 53 5.80 -9.33 4.87
CA ILE A 53 5.64 -10.12 3.65
C ILE A 53 5.80 -11.59 4.03
N ALA A 54 4.78 -12.40 3.73
CA ALA A 54 4.82 -13.85 3.82
C ALA A 54 4.25 -14.42 2.51
N TYR A 55 5.13 -14.81 1.58
CA TYR A 55 4.71 -15.28 0.27
C TYR A 55 5.68 -16.34 -0.27
N HIS A 56 5.18 -17.54 -0.58
CA HIS A 56 5.97 -18.65 -1.13
C HIS A 56 7.27 -18.95 -0.35
N GLY A 57 7.21 -18.96 0.99
CA GLY A 57 8.36 -19.24 1.85
C GLY A 57 9.33 -18.06 2.03
N LEU A 58 9.13 -16.93 1.34
CA LEU A 58 9.83 -15.69 1.61
C LEU A 58 9.15 -14.99 2.80
N HIS A 59 9.96 -14.70 3.83
CA HIS A 59 9.57 -13.90 4.98
C HIS A 59 10.46 -12.67 5.04
N GLN A 60 9.85 -11.49 4.86
CA GLN A 60 10.53 -10.22 4.99
C GLN A 60 9.61 -9.19 5.62
N LYS A 61 10.18 -8.08 6.09
CA LYS A 61 9.40 -6.97 6.62
C LYS A 61 10.00 -5.65 6.22
N PHE A 62 9.16 -4.63 6.15
CA PHE A 62 9.58 -3.26 5.94
C PHE A 62 8.64 -2.32 6.69
N THR A 63 9.20 -1.22 7.18
CA THR A 63 8.48 -0.20 7.93
C THR A 63 8.38 1.05 7.07
N THR A 64 7.17 1.61 6.97
CA THR A 64 6.96 2.88 6.30
C THR A 64 6.40 3.91 7.26
N GLU A 65 6.63 5.18 6.94
CA GLU A 65 5.93 6.32 7.51
C GLU A 65 5.14 7.00 6.38
N ASN A 66 3.82 6.96 6.51
CA ASN A 66 2.89 7.48 5.52
C ASN A 66 2.37 8.83 6.01
N HIS A 67 2.75 9.92 5.34
CA HIS A 67 2.24 11.27 5.63
C HIS A 67 0.91 11.48 4.94
N LYS A 68 -0.01 12.18 5.61
CA LYS A 68 -1.43 12.18 5.26
C LYS A 68 -1.98 13.57 4.98
N THR A 69 -2.79 13.65 3.93
CA THR A 69 -3.75 14.74 3.73
C THR A 69 -5.10 14.11 3.45
N TYR A 70 -5.95 14.02 4.47
CA TYR A 70 -7.26 13.38 4.31
C TYR A 70 -8.20 14.20 3.40
N PRO A 71 -8.99 13.56 2.52
CA PRO A 71 -8.92 12.17 2.05
C PRO A 71 -8.11 12.03 0.74
N SER A 72 -7.28 13.02 0.39
CA SER A 72 -6.76 13.20 -0.98
C SER A 72 -5.40 12.59 -1.25
N LEU A 73 -4.54 12.42 -0.23
CA LEU A 73 -3.14 12.06 -0.41
C LEU A 73 -2.58 11.22 0.75
N MET A 74 -1.78 10.21 0.42
CA MET A 74 -0.80 9.64 1.35
C MET A 74 0.56 9.48 0.67
N GLU A 75 1.62 9.97 1.32
CA GLU A 75 3.00 9.83 0.85
C GLU A 75 3.73 8.80 1.71
N ILE A 76 4.12 7.69 1.08
CA ILE A 76 4.82 6.58 1.69
C ILE A 76 6.32 6.87 1.67
N LYS A 77 6.98 6.80 2.82
CA LYS A 77 8.45 6.83 2.92
C LYS A 77 8.97 5.63 3.69
N LEU A 78 10.06 5.05 3.21
CA LEU A 78 10.80 4.01 3.92
C LEU A 78 11.31 4.53 5.26
N LYS A 79 11.10 3.75 6.32
CA LYS A 79 11.71 3.96 7.63
C LYS A 79 12.74 2.88 7.96
N ASP A 80 12.46 1.63 7.59
CA ASP A 80 13.34 0.49 7.79
C ASP A 80 12.99 -0.66 6.83
N GLY A 81 13.94 -1.51 6.45
CA GLY A 81 13.67 -2.71 5.64
C GLY A 81 14.77 -3.06 4.64
N PRO A 82 14.54 -4.06 3.76
CA PRO A 82 15.54 -4.56 2.80
C PRO A 82 15.77 -3.63 1.58
N PHE A 83 15.26 -2.41 1.64
CA PHE A 83 15.29 -1.44 0.56
C PHE A 83 16.35 -0.37 0.84
N LYS A 84 17.06 0.03 -0.21
CA LYS A 84 17.85 1.27 -0.21
C LYS A 84 16.95 2.49 -0.35
N HIS A 85 15.92 2.37 -1.20
CA HIS A 85 14.89 3.36 -1.40
C HIS A 85 13.55 2.65 -1.52
N LEU A 86 12.54 3.17 -0.83
CA LEU A 86 11.14 2.85 -1.07
C LEU A 86 10.33 4.11 -0.77
N GLU A 87 9.64 4.59 -1.78
CA GLU A 87 8.75 5.74 -1.69
C GLU A 87 7.52 5.47 -2.55
N GLY A 88 6.40 6.06 -2.17
CA GLY A 88 5.18 5.90 -2.93
C GLY A 88 4.18 6.98 -2.63
N VAL A 89 3.16 7.06 -3.47
CA VAL A 89 2.09 8.03 -3.33
C VAL A 89 0.77 7.34 -3.65
N TRP A 90 -0.18 7.49 -2.74
CA TRP A 90 -1.59 7.31 -3.01
C TRP A 90 -2.22 8.67 -3.23
N ARG A 91 -2.96 8.82 -4.32
CA ARG A 91 -3.79 10.00 -4.59
C ARG A 91 -5.22 9.56 -4.84
N PHE A 92 -6.15 10.23 -4.17
CA PHE A 92 -7.58 9.98 -4.29
C PHE A 92 -8.22 11.26 -4.83
N THR A 93 -8.67 11.22 -6.09
CA THR A 93 -9.36 12.34 -6.73
C THR A 93 -10.85 12.08 -6.72
N VAL A 94 -11.61 12.97 -6.06
CA VAL A 94 -13.07 12.91 -6.07
C VAL A 94 -13.57 13.13 -7.50
N LEU A 95 -14.47 12.25 -7.96
CA LEU A 95 -15.16 12.40 -9.25
C LEU A 95 -16.63 12.78 -9.01
N ASN A 96 -17.26 12.17 -8.01
CA ASN A 96 -18.54 12.58 -7.44
C ASN A 96 -18.64 12.06 -5.99
N GLU A 97 -19.80 12.21 -5.34
CA GLU A 97 -20.02 11.80 -3.95
C GLU A 97 -19.70 10.31 -3.68
N ASN A 98 -19.94 9.43 -4.66
CA ASN A 98 -19.80 7.98 -4.55
C ASN A 98 -18.77 7.40 -5.52
N ALA A 99 -17.89 8.23 -6.11
CA ALA A 99 -16.89 7.77 -7.06
C ALA A 99 -15.60 8.59 -6.95
N CYS A 100 -14.47 7.90 -7.09
CA CYS A 100 -13.16 8.53 -7.12
C CYS A 100 -12.21 7.85 -8.12
N LYS A 101 -11.17 8.58 -8.51
CA LYS A 101 -9.98 8.01 -9.15
C LYS A 101 -8.95 7.74 -8.07
N VAL A 102 -8.43 6.52 -8.02
CA VAL A 102 -7.31 6.14 -7.16
C VAL A 102 -6.07 5.98 -8.01
N GLU A 103 -5.03 6.73 -7.68
CA GLU A 103 -3.71 6.63 -8.30
C GLU A 103 -2.71 6.15 -7.27
N PHE A 104 -1.95 5.13 -7.64
CA PHE A 104 -0.88 4.57 -6.83
C PHE A 104 0.42 4.62 -7.62
N MET A 105 1.47 5.13 -7.00
CA MET A 105 2.83 5.09 -7.52
C MET A 105 3.74 4.55 -6.44
N LEU A 106 4.68 3.68 -6.81
CA LEU A 106 5.68 3.13 -5.91
C LEU A 106 7.02 3.05 -6.65
N ASN A 107 8.04 3.69 -6.10
CA ASN A 107 9.43 3.58 -6.54
C ASN A 107 10.22 2.81 -5.49
N TYR A 108 11.03 1.84 -5.91
CA TYR A 108 11.88 1.10 -4.98
C TYR A 108 13.21 0.65 -5.57
N GLU A 109 14.18 0.47 -4.68
CA GLU A 109 15.53 -0.03 -4.95
C GLU A 109 15.94 -0.89 -3.76
N PHE A 110 16.42 -2.12 -4.01
CA PHE A 110 16.91 -2.99 -2.94
C PHE A 110 18.30 -2.57 -2.45
N ALA A 111 18.61 -2.87 -1.19
CA ALA A 111 19.89 -2.51 -0.58
C ALA A 111 21.10 -3.17 -1.27
N ASN A 112 20.92 -4.34 -1.89
CA ASN A 112 21.96 -5.03 -2.66
C ASN A 112 21.36 -5.97 -3.71
N SER A 113 22.19 -6.37 -4.68
CA SER A 113 21.78 -7.21 -5.82
C SER A 113 21.41 -8.65 -5.44
N PHE A 114 21.81 -9.14 -4.26
CA PHE A 114 21.42 -10.47 -3.78
C PHE A 114 19.97 -10.45 -3.28
N LEU A 115 19.62 -9.47 -2.44
CA LEU A 115 18.24 -9.24 -1.98
C LEU A 115 17.32 -8.99 -3.17
N GLU A 116 17.77 -8.22 -4.16
CA GLU A 116 17.01 -7.98 -5.38
C GLU A 116 16.63 -9.29 -6.09
N LYS A 117 17.57 -10.21 -6.31
CA LYS A 117 17.28 -11.47 -7.02
C LYS A 117 16.27 -12.36 -6.29
N ILE A 118 16.28 -12.34 -4.96
CA ILE A 118 15.39 -13.16 -4.13
C ILE A 118 14.01 -12.52 -4.00
N ILE A 119 13.95 -11.21 -3.79
CA ILE A 119 12.73 -10.50 -3.41
C ILE A 119 12.00 -9.92 -4.62
N SER A 120 12.71 -9.49 -5.67
CA SER A 120 12.15 -8.75 -6.82
C SER A 120 10.96 -9.46 -7.50
N PRO A 121 10.99 -10.77 -7.79
CA PRO A 121 9.85 -11.44 -8.44
C PRO A 121 8.57 -11.37 -7.60
N VAL A 122 8.70 -11.55 -6.30
CA VAL A 122 7.59 -11.49 -5.34
C VAL A 122 7.13 -10.05 -5.16
N PHE A 123 8.06 -9.12 -4.97
CA PHE A 123 7.72 -7.72 -4.70
C PHE A 123 7.11 -7.01 -5.92
N SER A 124 7.53 -7.38 -7.14
CA SER A 124 6.87 -6.94 -8.36
C SER A 124 5.41 -7.40 -8.41
N HIS A 125 5.13 -8.66 -8.04
CA HIS A 125 3.75 -9.15 -7.94
C HIS A 125 2.95 -8.40 -6.87
N ILE A 126 3.53 -8.19 -5.69
CA ILE A 126 2.93 -7.41 -4.59
C ILE A 126 2.54 -6.01 -5.08
N ALA A 127 3.49 -5.28 -5.68
CA ALA A 127 3.27 -3.90 -6.10
C ALA A 127 2.19 -3.79 -7.20
N ASN A 128 2.12 -4.75 -8.13
CA ASN A 128 1.14 -4.74 -9.21
C ASN A 128 -0.29 -5.10 -8.76
N THR A 129 -0.41 -5.98 -7.75
CA THR A 129 -1.71 -6.44 -7.22
C THR A 129 -2.22 -5.60 -6.04
N PHE A 130 -1.40 -4.69 -5.52
CA PHE A 130 -1.71 -3.97 -4.29
C PHE A 130 -3.04 -3.19 -4.39
N VAL A 131 -3.21 -2.41 -5.47
CA VAL A 131 -4.45 -1.65 -5.72
C VAL A 131 -5.65 -2.58 -5.87
N ASP A 132 -5.51 -3.72 -6.55
CA ASP A 132 -6.62 -4.66 -6.80
C ASP A 132 -7.18 -5.24 -5.50
N GLY A 133 -6.31 -5.46 -4.51
CA GLY A 133 -6.70 -5.86 -3.16
C GLY A 133 -7.65 -4.85 -2.51
N PHE A 134 -7.37 -3.55 -2.63
CA PHE A 134 -8.23 -2.51 -2.08
C PHE A 134 -9.54 -2.36 -2.85
N VAL A 135 -9.51 -2.47 -4.18
CA VAL A 135 -10.74 -2.45 -4.99
C VAL A 135 -11.66 -3.59 -4.58
N SER A 136 -11.13 -4.82 -4.54
CA SER A 136 -11.88 -6.00 -4.12
C SER A 136 -12.39 -5.88 -2.68
N ARG A 137 -11.59 -5.26 -1.79
CA ARG A 137 -11.97 -5.06 -0.40
C ARG A 137 -13.09 -4.02 -0.25
N ALA A 138 -13.06 -2.95 -1.03
CA ALA A 138 -14.10 -1.91 -1.01
C ALA A 138 -15.47 -2.49 -1.37
N ASP A 139 -15.52 -3.34 -2.39
CA ASP A 139 -16.76 -4.02 -2.81
C ASP A 139 -17.29 -5.02 -1.77
N ILE A 140 -16.50 -5.39 -0.77
CA ILE A 140 -16.95 -6.25 0.34
C ILE A 140 -17.38 -5.41 1.54
N VAL A 141 -16.62 -4.36 1.88
CA VAL A 141 -16.83 -3.55 3.08
C VAL A 141 -17.96 -2.54 2.91
N TYR A 142 -18.11 -1.99 1.71
CA TYR A 142 -19.09 -0.96 1.38
C TYR A 142 -20.22 -1.48 0.51
N LYS A 143 -20.47 -2.79 0.57
CA LYS A 143 -21.73 -3.35 0.07
C LYS A 143 -22.87 -2.73 0.88
N ASP A 144 -23.70 -1.96 0.18
CA ASP A 144 -25.05 -1.65 0.63
C ASP A 144 -25.92 -2.91 0.55
#